data_AF-A0A9E0GKX6-F1
#
_entry.id   AF-A0A9E0GKX6-F1
#
_cell.length_a   1.000
_cell.length_b   1.000
_cell.length_c   1.000
_cell.angle_alpha   90.00
_cell.angle_beta   90.00
_cell.angle_gamma   90.00
#
_symmetry.space_group_name_H-M   'P 1'
#
loop_
_entity.id
_entity.type
_entity.pdbx_description
1 polymer ?
#
loop_
_entity_poly.entity_id
_entity_poly.type
_entity_poly.pdbx_seq_one_letter_code
_entity_poly.pdbx_strand_id
1 'polypeptide(L)'
;QDLVAHSRNALQAQHGGKLMPIRDVQFVKGQYYHIYNRGANRLSIFRNDADFRLVLNLIKKVSIACNLSIIAYCLMPNHYHWLIRQNGEAPARLLPQRVFGSYTRKFNHRYERSGTLFEGRFKANLVEDDVYLRHLCRYIHANPVKDGFALAPDLWPYSNYLEWIQKRNGSLVDRAFVEDFFSTPSAYAAFVAAYAEERSQVPDAVRWYLDSLDA
;
A
#
# COMPACT_ATOMS: atom_id res chain seq x y z
N GLN A 1 -8.85 -23.38 37.76
CA GLN A 1 -9.49 -22.28 37.02
C GLN A 1 -8.39 -21.58 36.27
N ASP A 2 -8.19 -22.06 35.05
CA ASP A 2 -7.18 -21.61 34.10
C ASP A 2 -7.44 -20.18 33.64
N LEU A 3 -6.38 -19.42 33.41
CA LEU A 3 -6.22 -18.59 32.20
C LEU A 3 -4.87 -17.82 32.19
N VAL A 4 -4.13 -18.06 31.11
CA VAL A 4 -3.07 -17.25 30.48
C VAL A 4 -1.66 -17.26 31.12
N ALA A 5 -0.97 -18.38 30.90
CA ALA A 5 0.47 -18.37 30.71
C ALA A 5 0.80 -17.55 29.44
N HIS A 6 1.33 -16.34 29.63
CA HIS A 6 1.98 -15.56 28.59
C HIS A 6 3.31 -16.22 28.24
N SER A 7 3.30 -17.09 27.23
CA SER A 7 4.54 -17.58 26.61
C SER A 7 5.21 -16.44 25.84
N ARG A 8 6.05 -15.70 26.56
CA ARG A 8 7.25 -15.08 26.01
C ARG A 8 8.06 -16.18 25.33
N ASN A 9 8.07 -16.21 24.00
CA ASN A 9 9.17 -16.83 23.27
C ASN A 9 9.86 -15.76 22.44
N ALA A 10 11.04 -15.39 22.93
CA ALA A 10 12.06 -14.71 22.19
C ALA A 10 12.41 -15.50 20.93
N LEU A 11 12.31 -14.86 19.77
CA LEU A 11 13.18 -15.18 18.65
C LEU A 11 14.08 -13.97 18.45
N GLN A 12 15.34 -14.23 18.78
CA GLN A 12 16.46 -13.31 18.78
C GLN A 12 16.58 -12.59 17.43
N ALA A 13 16.95 -11.32 17.54
CA ALA A 13 17.60 -10.59 16.47
C ALA A 13 18.78 -11.42 15.93
N GLN A 14 18.74 -11.73 14.63
CA GLN A 14 19.94 -11.99 13.85
C GLN A 14 20.00 -10.96 12.73
N HIS A 15 20.97 -10.06 12.85
CA HIS A 15 21.47 -9.25 11.75
C HIS A 15 21.94 -10.17 10.63
N GLY A 16 21.31 -10.03 9.46
CA GLY A 16 21.64 -10.79 8.27
C GLY A 16 20.59 -10.51 7.19
N GLY A 17 20.85 -9.52 6.34
CA GLY A 17 19.99 -9.11 5.23
C GLY A 17 19.78 -10.22 4.19
N LYS A 18 18.95 -11.20 4.53
CA LYS A 18 18.50 -12.24 3.63
C LYS A 18 16.98 -12.25 3.66
N LEU A 19 16.40 -11.73 2.58
CA LEU A 19 14.97 -11.81 2.28
C LEU A 19 14.60 -13.29 2.35
N MET A 20 13.89 -13.70 3.40
CA MET A 20 13.37 -15.06 3.49
C MET A 20 12.43 -15.29 2.30
N PRO A 21 12.47 -16.47 1.65
CA PRO A 21 11.50 -16.80 0.62
C PRO A 21 10.09 -16.63 1.18
N ILE A 22 9.18 -16.13 0.34
CA ILE A 22 7.78 -15.79 0.67
C ILE A 22 7.13 -17.00 1.36
N ARG A 23 7.15 -17.03 2.69
CA ARG A 23 6.14 -17.77 3.45
C ARG A 23 4.81 -17.11 3.11
N ASP A 24 3.78 -17.90 2.80
CA ASP A 24 2.43 -17.37 2.63
C ASP A 24 2.11 -16.48 3.84
N VAL A 25 2.02 -15.17 3.61
CA VAL A 25 1.76 -14.22 4.70
C VAL A 25 0.43 -14.60 5.33
N GLN A 26 0.47 -14.86 6.63
CA GLN A 26 -0.73 -15.09 7.40
C GLN A 26 -1.43 -13.75 7.65
N PHE A 27 -2.66 -13.65 7.17
CA PHE A 27 -3.49 -12.46 7.30
C PHE A 27 -4.29 -12.54 8.60
N VAL A 28 -3.95 -11.67 9.54
CA VAL A 28 -4.42 -11.65 10.92
C VAL A 28 -5.14 -10.33 11.17
N LYS A 29 -6.25 -10.41 11.90
CA LYS A 29 -7.03 -9.25 12.32
C LYS A 29 -6.19 -8.31 13.20
N GLY A 30 -6.38 -7.01 13.00
CA GLY A 30 -5.67 -5.92 13.69
C GLY A 30 -4.34 -5.53 13.03
N GLN A 31 -3.82 -6.33 12.11
CA GLN A 31 -2.51 -6.13 11.50
C GLN A 31 -2.55 -5.30 10.22
N TYR A 32 -1.40 -4.71 9.88
CA TYR A 32 -1.18 -3.89 8.69
C TYR A 32 -0.39 -4.63 7.63
N TYR A 33 -0.77 -4.45 6.37
CA TYR A 33 -0.16 -5.13 5.24
C TYR A 33 0.15 -4.15 4.12
N HIS A 34 1.42 -4.16 3.68
CA HIS A 34 1.81 -3.54 2.42
C HIS A 34 1.53 -4.51 1.27
N ILE A 35 0.62 -4.15 0.38
CA ILE A 35 0.22 -4.94 -0.78
C ILE A 35 0.53 -4.16 -2.04
N TYR A 36 1.27 -4.79 -2.96
CA TYR A 36 1.71 -4.15 -4.19
C TYR A 36 1.88 -5.16 -5.31
N ASN A 37 1.76 -4.69 -6.56
CA ASN A 37 2.06 -5.48 -7.75
C ASN A 37 2.37 -4.53 -8.91
N ARG A 38 3.01 -5.08 -9.96
CA ARG A 38 3.39 -4.35 -11.16
C ARG A 38 2.91 -5.08 -12.43
N GLY A 39 2.71 -4.31 -13.48
CA GLY A 39 2.30 -4.79 -14.79
C GLY A 39 3.34 -5.70 -15.41
N ALA A 40 2.89 -6.73 -16.14
CA ALA A 40 3.77 -7.62 -16.88
C ALA A 40 4.73 -6.83 -17.77
N ASN A 41 6.03 -7.09 -17.67
CA ASN A 41 7.08 -6.35 -18.39
C ASN A 41 7.06 -4.83 -18.12
N ARG A 42 6.69 -4.43 -16.90
CA ARG A 42 6.47 -3.02 -16.50
C ARG A 42 5.49 -2.26 -17.40
N LEU A 43 4.63 -2.96 -18.13
CA LEU A 43 3.63 -2.33 -18.99
C LEU A 43 2.57 -1.60 -18.17
N SER A 44 1.94 -0.61 -18.81
CA SER A 44 0.81 0.10 -18.22
C SER A 44 -0.35 -0.85 -17.91
N ILE A 45 -0.72 -0.90 -16.63
CA ILE A 45 -1.90 -1.55 -16.09
C ILE A 45 -3.08 -0.58 -15.95
N PHE A 46 -2.89 0.74 -16.09
CA PHE A 46 -3.97 1.73 -16.20
C PHE A 46 -3.67 2.65 -17.39
N ARG A 47 -4.51 2.61 -18.42
CA ARG A 47 -4.28 3.36 -19.67
C ARG A 47 -4.95 4.74 -19.70
N ASN A 48 -5.98 4.95 -18.88
CA ASN A 48 -6.71 6.21 -18.78
C ASN A 48 -7.45 6.36 -17.45
N ASP A 49 -8.03 7.54 -17.22
CA ASP A 49 -8.84 7.86 -16.04
C ASP A 49 -9.97 6.89 -15.72
N ALA A 50 -10.58 6.27 -16.74
CA ALA A 50 -11.67 5.32 -16.52
C ALA A 50 -11.17 4.02 -15.86
N ASP A 51 -9.93 3.63 -16.15
CA ASP A 51 -9.29 2.48 -15.53
C ASP A 51 -8.99 2.73 -14.05
N PHE A 52 -8.39 3.88 -13.73
CA PHE A 52 -8.14 4.28 -12.34
C PHE A 52 -9.43 4.37 -11.53
N ARG A 53 -10.45 5.06 -12.05
CA ARG A 53 -11.75 5.20 -11.38
C ARG A 53 -12.45 3.86 -11.17
N LEU A 54 -12.36 2.94 -12.14
CA LEU A 54 -12.90 1.60 -11.98
C LEU A 54 -12.25 0.87 -10.81
N VAL A 55 -10.92 0.91 -10.69
CA VAL A 55 -10.21 0.26 -9.58
C VAL A 55 -10.50 0.93 -8.25
N LEU A 56 -10.51 2.27 -8.16
CA LEU A 56 -10.89 2.98 -6.94
C LEU A 56 -12.30 2.60 -6.45
N ASN A 57 -13.26 2.48 -7.38
CA ASN A 57 -14.61 2.02 -7.05
C ASN A 57 -14.63 0.56 -6.55
N LEU A 58 -13.81 -0.31 -7.13
CA LEU A 58 -13.69 -1.70 -6.68
C LEU A 58 -13.02 -1.78 -5.30
N ILE A 59 -11.96 -0.99 -5.05
CA ILE A 59 -11.31 -0.90 -3.74
C ILE A 59 -12.34 -0.52 -2.69
N LYS A 60 -13.11 0.56 -2.91
CA LYS A 60 -14.14 1.02 -1.97
C LYS A 60 -15.18 -0.06 -1.67
N LYS A 61 -15.70 -0.72 -2.69
CA LYS A 61 -16.72 -1.78 -2.51
C LYS A 61 -16.15 -2.96 -1.73
N VAL A 62 -14.96 -3.42 -2.09
CA VAL A 62 -14.36 -4.62 -1.51
C VAL A 62 -13.82 -4.36 -0.10
N SER A 63 -13.24 -3.18 0.17
CA SER A 63 -12.75 -2.84 1.51
C SER A 63 -13.87 -2.82 2.54
N ILE A 64 -15.03 -2.25 2.19
CA ILE A 64 -16.23 -2.27 3.04
C ILE A 64 -16.70 -3.71 3.26
N ALA A 65 -16.85 -4.49 2.18
CA ALA A 65 -17.34 -5.87 2.26
C ALA A 65 -16.42 -6.82 3.05
N CYS A 66 -15.11 -6.53 3.08
CA CYS A 66 -14.12 -7.30 3.82
C CYS A 66 -13.75 -6.69 5.18
N ASN A 67 -14.39 -5.59 5.58
CA ASN A 67 -14.05 -4.84 6.79
C ASN A 67 -12.55 -4.53 6.89
N LEU A 68 -12.03 -3.78 5.91
CA LEU A 68 -10.64 -3.37 5.80
C LEU A 68 -10.54 -1.83 5.83
N SER A 69 -9.56 -1.29 6.55
CA SER A 69 -9.22 0.14 6.45
C SER A 69 -8.16 0.36 5.38
N ILE A 70 -8.37 1.37 4.54
CA ILE A 70 -7.37 1.83 3.59
C ILE A 70 -6.60 2.97 4.25
N ILE A 71 -5.34 2.71 4.57
CA ILE A 71 -4.48 3.67 5.27
C ILE A 71 -3.84 4.62 4.25
N ALA A 72 -3.03 4.07 3.36
CA ALA A 72 -2.40 4.81 2.26
C ALA A 72 -2.54 4.00 0.96
N TYR A 73 -2.77 4.67 -0.16
CA TYR A 73 -2.70 4.04 -1.47
C TYR A 73 -2.11 4.98 -2.52
N CYS A 74 -1.48 4.38 -3.52
CA CYS A 74 -1.14 5.04 -4.76
C CYS A 74 -1.28 4.06 -5.94
N LEU A 75 -2.03 4.46 -6.96
CA LEU A 75 -2.13 3.78 -8.23
C LEU A 75 -1.30 4.55 -9.25
N MET A 76 -0.39 3.89 -9.95
CA MET A 76 0.46 4.46 -10.99
C MET A 76 0.30 3.67 -12.28
N PRO A 77 0.60 4.25 -13.46
CA PRO A 77 0.30 3.64 -14.74
C PRO A 77 0.71 2.18 -14.86
N ASN A 78 1.86 1.77 -14.32
CA ASN A 78 2.41 0.42 -14.42
C ASN A 78 2.41 -0.38 -13.10
N HIS A 79 2.02 0.17 -11.96
CA HIS A 79 2.05 -0.55 -10.68
C HIS A 79 1.16 0.14 -9.62
N TYR A 80 0.99 -0.51 -8.46
CA TYR A 80 0.27 0.08 -7.33
C TYR A 80 0.90 -0.31 -6.00
N HIS A 81 0.68 0.54 -5.00
CA HIS A 81 1.06 0.30 -3.61
C HIS A 81 -0.10 0.63 -2.68
N TRP A 82 -0.46 -0.31 -1.80
CA TRP A 82 -1.53 -0.17 -0.81
C TRP A 82 -1.02 -0.54 0.58
N LEU A 83 -1.36 0.26 1.58
CA LEU A 83 -1.21 -0.06 2.99
C LEU A 83 -2.60 -0.22 3.59
N ILE A 84 -2.89 -1.41 4.09
CA ILE A 84 -4.23 -1.83 4.50
C ILE A 84 -4.18 -2.39 5.91
N ARG A 85 -5.15 -2.03 6.74
CA ARG A 85 -5.38 -2.69 8.02
C ARG A 85 -6.54 -3.68 7.90
N GLN A 86 -6.33 -4.90 8.40
CA GLN A 86 -7.39 -5.89 8.47
C GLN A 86 -8.22 -5.70 9.75
N ASN A 87 -9.45 -5.18 9.64
CA ASN A 87 -10.28 -4.94 10.84
C ASN A 87 -11.15 -6.16 11.19
N GLY A 88 -11.53 -6.96 10.19
CA GLY A 88 -12.36 -8.16 10.36
C GLY A 88 -11.61 -9.49 10.22
N GLU A 89 -12.38 -10.57 10.19
CA GLU A 89 -11.87 -11.94 9.98
C GLU A 89 -11.53 -12.23 8.50
N ALA A 90 -12.11 -11.45 7.58
CA ALA A 90 -11.84 -11.59 6.16
C ALA A 90 -10.38 -11.20 5.86
N PRO A 91 -9.55 -12.09 5.29
CA PRO A 91 -8.13 -11.83 5.13
C PRO A 91 -7.89 -10.72 4.09
N ALA A 92 -6.96 -9.80 4.38
CA ALA A 92 -6.72 -8.62 3.53
C ALA A 92 -6.33 -8.97 2.08
N ARG A 93 -5.79 -10.18 1.82
CA ARG A 93 -5.57 -10.71 0.45
C ARG A 93 -6.80 -10.71 -0.44
N LEU A 94 -8.00 -10.74 0.12
CA LEU A 94 -9.23 -10.71 -0.67
C LEU A 94 -9.40 -9.38 -1.43
N LEU A 95 -8.81 -8.29 -0.93
CA LEU A 95 -8.87 -6.99 -1.60
C LEU A 95 -8.22 -7.03 -2.98
N PRO A 96 -6.89 -7.28 -3.15
CA PRO A 96 -6.28 -7.36 -4.47
C PRO A 96 -6.85 -8.49 -5.32
N GLN A 97 -7.20 -9.64 -4.72
CA GLN A 97 -7.78 -10.77 -5.46
C GLN A 97 -9.10 -10.42 -6.15
N ARG A 98 -10.03 -9.77 -5.43
CA ARG A 98 -11.35 -9.40 -5.97
C ARG A 98 -11.25 -8.18 -6.89
N VAL A 99 -10.47 -7.17 -6.50
CA VAL A 99 -10.28 -5.95 -7.30
C VAL A 99 -9.64 -6.29 -8.64
N PHE A 100 -8.48 -6.94 -8.64
CA PHE A 100 -7.74 -7.19 -9.88
C PHE A 100 -8.23 -8.40 -10.66
N GLY A 101 -8.92 -9.36 -10.02
CA GLY A 101 -9.65 -10.40 -10.75
C GLY A 101 -10.78 -9.82 -11.62
N SER A 102 -11.53 -8.84 -11.09
CA SER A 102 -12.58 -8.14 -11.85
C SER A 102 -11.98 -7.19 -12.88
N TYR A 103 -10.98 -6.40 -12.48
CA TYR A 103 -10.36 -5.39 -13.33
C TYR A 103 -9.65 -6.01 -14.54
N THR A 104 -8.82 -7.05 -14.34
CA THR A 104 -8.05 -7.68 -15.43
C THR A 104 -8.97 -8.20 -16.53
N ARG A 105 -10.10 -8.81 -16.16
CA ARG A 105 -11.10 -9.28 -17.13
C ARG A 105 -11.67 -8.13 -17.97
N LYS A 106 -12.04 -7.02 -17.32
CA LYS A 106 -12.56 -5.83 -18.00
C LYS A 106 -11.51 -5.14 -18.85
N PHE A 107 -10.27 -5.07 -18.37
CA PHE A 107 -9.13 -4.51 -19.10
C PHE A 107 -8.86 -5.32 -20.38
N ASN A 108 -8.75 -6.64 -20.26
CA ASN A 108 -8.50 -7.52 -21.40
C ASN A 108 -9.62 -7.43 -22.44
N HIS A 109 -10.89 -7.40 -22.01
CA HIS A 109 -12.02 -7.18 -22.92
C HIS A 109 -11.96 -5.79 -23.59
N ARG A 110 -11.74 -4.72 -22.82
CA ARG A 110 -11.74 -3.34 -23.33
C ARG A 110 -10.62 -3.08 -24.34
N TYR A 111 -9.47 -3.68 -24.13
CA TYR A 111 -8.27 -3.43 -24.92
C TYR A 111 -7.93 -4.58 -25.87
N GLU A 112 -8.86 -5.51 -26.08
CA GLU A 112 -8.71 -6.66 -26.99
C GLU A 112 -7.42 -7.45 -26.74
N ARG A 113 -7.11 -7.66 -25.45
CA ARG A 113 -5.91 -8.38 -25.01
C ARG A 113 -6.27 -9.76 -24.48
N SER A 114 -5.30 -10.66 -24.60
CA SER A 114 -5.26 -11.93 -23.89
C SER A 114 -4.01 -12.00 -23.00
N GLY A 115 -4.00 -12.95 -22.06
CA GLY A 115 -2.87 -13.17 -21.15
C GLY A 115 -2.92 -12.36 -19.83
N THR A 116 -1.80 -12.38 -19.11
CA THR A 116 -1.67 -11.78 -17.78
C THR A 116 -1.43 -10.27 -17.84
N LEU A 117 -2.11 -9.53 -16.97
CA LEU A 117 -1.88 -8.09 -16.81
C LEU A 117 -0.71 -7.77 -15.88
N PHE A 118 -0.45 -8.62 -14.90
CA PHE A 118 0.57 -8.45 -13.86
C PHE A 118 1.73 -9.45 -14.02
N GLU A 119 2.89 -9.16 -13.45
CA GLU A 119 4.08 -10.06 -13.45
C GLU A 119 3.92 -11.32 -12.59
N GLY A 120 2.77 -11.48 -11.93
CA GLY A 120 2.47 -12.64 -11.10
C GLY A 120 1.46 -12.31 -10.00
N ARG A 121 1.52 -13.08 -8.92
CA ARG A 121 0.74 -12.80 -7.71
C ARG A 121 1.22 -11.48 -7.10
N PHE A 122 0.29 -10.76 -6.45
CA PHE A 122 0.67 -9.58 -5.67
C PHE A 122 1.65 -9.99 -4.56
N LYS A 123 2.51 -9.06 -4.17
CA LYS A 123 3.35 -9.18 -2.98
C LYS A 123 2.60 -8.61 -1.78
N ALA A 124 2.76 -9.23 -0.63
CA ALA A 124 2.20 -8.77 0.63
C ALA A 124 3.26 -8.90 1.72
N ASN A 125 3.44 -7.85 2.52
CA ASN A 125 4.36 -7.84 3.66
C ASN A 125 3.63 -7.35 4.91
N LEU A 126 3.80 -8.05 6.03
CA LEU A 126 3.33 -7.60 7.35
C LEU A 126 4.14 -6.37 7.79
N VAL A 127 3.47 -5.42 8.42
CA VAL A 127 4.06 -4.18 8.95
C VAL A 127 3.77 -4.16 10.45
N GLU A 128 4.79 -4.43 11.28
CA GLU A 128 4.63 -4.59 12.74
C GLU A 128 5.06 -3.36 13.55
N ASP A 129 5.80 -2.45 12.93
CA ASP A 129 6.42 -1.30 13.59
C ASP A 129 5.83 0.03 13.12
N ASP A 130 5.51 0.90 14.09
CA ASP A 130 4.87 2.20 13.85
C ASP A 130 5.77 3.17 13.07
N VAL A 131 7.09 3.12 13.30
CA VAL A 131 8.05 3.95 12.56
C VAL A 131 8.03 3.54 11.09
N TYR A 132 8.10 2.25 10.83
CA TYR A 132 8.02 1.66 9.50
C TYR A 132 6.67 1.93 8.82
N LEU A 133 5.56 1.83 9.55
CA LEU A 133 4.22 2.15 9.09
C LEU A 133 4.13 3.59 8.56
N ARG A 134 4.60 4.58 9.34
CA ARG A 134 4.63 6.00 8.91
C ARG A 134 5.51 6.21 7.69
N HIS A 135 6.72 5.65 7.69
CA HIS A 135 7.64 5.81 6.54
C HIS A 135 7.10 5.14 5.28
N LEU A 136 6.34 4.05 5.41
CA LEU A 136 5.67 3.42 4.29
C LEU A 136 4.54 4.29 3.74
N CYS A 137 3.71 4.92 4.59
CA CYS A 137 2.71 5.90 4.13
C CYS A 137 3.36 7.01 3.29
N ARG A 138 4.48 7.54 3.80
CA ARG A 138 5.28 8.55 3.10
C ARG A 138 5.82 8.04 1.75
N TYR A 139 6.41 6.87 1.73
CA TYR A 139 6.90 6.25 0.50
C TYR A 139 5.78 6.12 -0.54
N ILE A 140 4.61 5.61 -0.14
CA ILE A 140 3.47 5.39 -1.02
C ILE A 140 3.03 6.69 -1.68
N HIS A 141 2.93 7.78 -0.93
CA HIS A 141 2.50 9.08 -1.46
C HIS A 141 3.59 9.81 -2.25
N ALA A 142 4.86 9.59 -1.95
CA ALA A 142 5.97 10.18 -2.70
C ALA A 142 6.28 9.43 -4.02
N ASN A 143 5.85 8.17 -4.13
CA ASN A 143 6.15 7.31 -5.27
C ASN A 143 5.80 7.89 -6.67
N PRO A 144 4.63 8.55 -6.90
CA PRO A 144 4.33 9.10 -8.22
C PRO A 144 5.30 10.20 -8.63
N VAL A 145 5.91 10.91 -7.69
CA VAL A 145 6.94 11.92 -8.00
C VAL A 145 8.26 11.24 -8.30
N LYS A 146 8.65 10.30 -7.45
CA LYS A 146 9.87 9.51 -7.59
C LYS A 146 9.95 8.81 -8.96
N ASP A 147 8.83 8.25 -9.42
CA ASP A 147 8.75 7.50 -10.67
C ASP A 147 8.44 8.40 -11.88
N GLY A 148 8.40 9.73 -11.69
CA GLY A 148 8.24 10.71 -12.76
C GLY A 148 6.83 10.85 -13.31
N PHE A 149 5.80 10.35 -12.62
CA PHE A 149 4.40 10.47 -13.01
C PHE A 149 3.76 11.82 -12.60
N ALA A 150 4.34 12.51 -11.61
CA ALA A 150 3.88 13.82 -11.14
C ALA A 150 5.05 14.70 -10.69
N LEU A 151 4.87 16.02 -10.72
CA LEU A 151 5.88 16.97 -10.19
C LEU A 151 5.81 17.11 -8.67
N ALA A 152 4.66 16.82 -8.07
CA ALA A 152 4.44 16.87 -6.63
C ALA A 152 3.36 15.85 -6.21
N PRO A 153 3.35 15.38 -4.95
CA PRO A 153 2.39 14.36 -4.50
C PRO A 153 0.93 14.82 -4.59
N ASP A 154 0.63 16.10 -4.39
CA ASP A 154 -0.73 16.66 -4.50
C ASP A 154 -1.18 16.89 -5.95
N LEU A 155 -0.28 16.76 -6.93
CA LEU A 155 -0.62 16.78 -8.34
C LEU A 155 -1.00 15.38 -8.89
N TRP A 156 -0.83 14.32 -8.09
CA TRP A 156 -1.22 12.97 -8.49
C TRP A 156 -2.58 12.57 -7.91
N PRO A 157 -3.67 12.54 -8.71
CA PRO A 157 -5.02 12.34 -8.18
C PRO A 157 -5.31 10.90 -7.77
N TYR A 158 -4.47 9.93 -8.17
CA TYR A 158 -4.70 8.50 -7.96
C TYR A 158 -3.97 7.93 -6.72
N SER A 159 -3.73 8.78 -5.73
CA SER A 159 -3.37 8.42 -4.35
C SER A 159 -4.45 8.91 -3.38
N ASN A 160 -4.36 8.58 -2.08
CA ASN A 160 -5.11 9.30 -1.03
C ASN A 160 -4.29 10.39 -0.31
N TYR A 161 -3.20 10.89 -0.90
CA TYR A 161 -2.41 11.94 -0.28
C TYR A 161 -3.24 13.21 0.00
N LEU A 162 -4.12 13.60 -0.94
CA LEU A 162 -4.98 14.78 -0.77
C LEU A 162 -5.97 14.66 0.39
N GLU A 163 -6.45 13.45 0.71
CA GLU A 163 -7.28 13.18 1.88
C GLU A 163 -6.48 13.36 3.18
N TRP A 164 -5.25 12.85 3.20
CA TRP A 164 -4.34 12.97 4.34
C TRP A 164 -4.00 14.44 4.65
N ILE A 165 -3.81 15.26 3.62
CA ILE A 165 -3.57 16.69 3.78
C ILE A 165 -4.86 17.52 3.77
N GLN A 166 -6.03 16.89 3.87
CA GLN A 166 -7.35 17.52 3.94
C GLN A 166 -7.70 18.46 2.77
N LYS A 167 -7.03 18.32 1.62
CA LYS A 167 -7.35 19.04 0.37
C LYS A 167 -8.43 18.35 -0.48
N ARG A 168 -8.79 17.09 -0.16
CA ARG A 168 -9.88 16.35 -0.82
C ARG A 168 -10.74 15.60 0.19
N ASN A 169 -12.06 15.74 0.08
CA ASN A 169 -13.01 15.01 0.92
C ASN A 169 -13.34 13.63 0.34
N GLY A 170 -12.34 12.75 0.30
CA GLY A 170 -12.50 11.35 -0.09
C GLY A 170 -12.95 10.43 1.05
N SER A 171 -13.33 9.21 0.68
CA SER A 171 -13.78 8.16 1.61
C SER A 171 -12.84 6.96 1.72
N LEU A 172 -11.80 6.90 0.88
CA LEU A 172 -10.77 5.85 0.93
C LEU A 172 -9.59 6.30 1.80
N VAL A 173 -9.89 6.62 3.05
CA VAL A 173 -8.93 7.08 4.05
C VAL A 173 -9.44 6.72 5.43
N ASP A 174 -8.56 6.26 6.30
CA ASP A 174 -8.82 6.09 7.73
C ASP A 174 -8.41 7.37 8.46
N ARG A 175 -9.37 8.24 8.77
CA ARG A 175 -9.09 9.56 9.37
C ARG A 175 -8.57 9.45 10.80
N ALA A 176 -9.11 8.51 11.57
CA ALA A 176 -8.66 8.24 12.93
C ALA A 176 -7.18 7.85 12.93
N PHE A 177 -6.78 6.97 12.00
CA PHE A 177 -5.37 6.64 11.83
C PHE A 177 -4.50 7.87 11.51
N VAL A 178 -4.95 8.76 10.62
CA VAL A 178 -4.16 9.96 10.28
C VAL A 178 -3.98 10.84 11.51
N GLU A 179 -5.05 11.05 12.28
CA GLU A 179 -5.06 11.86 13.50
C GLU A 179 -4.17 11.28 14.61
N ASP A 180 -4.13 9.95 14.75
CA ASP A 180 -3.28 9.26 15.73
C ASP A 180 -1.78 9.45 15.47
N PHE A 181 -1.37 9.51 14.20
CA PHE A 181 0.06 9.56 13.81
C PHE A 181 0.55 10.96 13.42
N PHE A 182 -0.34 11.87 13.01
CA PHE A 182 0.02 13.19 12.52
C PHE A 182 -0.95 14.25 13.03
N SER A 183 -0.43 15.17 13.84
CA SER A 183 -1.23 16.19 14.53
C SER A 183 -1.89 17.20 13.59
N THR A 184 -1.33 17.43 12.40
CA THR A 184 -1.89 18.36 11.40
C THR A 184 -1.62 17.91 9.96
N PRO A 185 -2.46 18.31 9.00
CA PRO A 185 -2.22 18.13 7.56
C PRO A 185 -0.84 18.63 7.12
N SER A 186 -0.42 19.81 7.61
CA SER A 186 0.85 20.44 7.24
C SER A 186 2.05 19.65 7.76
N ALA A 187 1.96 19.06 8.96
CA ALA A 187 3.01 18.20 9.50
C ALA A 187 3.23 16.97 8.61
N TYR A 188 2.15 16.36 8.11
CA TYR A 188 2.28 15.25 7.18
C TYR A 188 2.84 15.67 5.82
N ALA A 189 2.38 16.80 5.27
CA ALA A 189 2.90 17.33 4.01
C ALA A 189 4.41 17.59 4.07
N ALA A 190 4.89 18.21 5.16
CA ALA A 190 6.32 18.43 5.40
C ALA A 190 7.08 17.09 5.53
N PHE A 191 6.52 16.12 6.26
CA PHE A 191 7.11 14.80 6.40
C PHE A 191 7.27 14.09 5.04
N VAL A 192 6.30 14.23 4.14
CA VAL A 192 6.36 13.67 2.77
C VAL A 192 7.36 14.43 1.90
N ALA A 193 7.37 15.76 1.93
CA ALA A 193 8.32 16.57 1.17
C ALA A 193 9.79 16.23 1.51
N ALA A 194 10.10 16.05 2.79
CA ALA A 194 11.44 15.68 3.25
C ALA A 194 11.94 14.34 2.67
N TYR A 195 11.06 13.46 2.17
CA TYR A 195 11.48 12.21 1.53
C TYR A 195 12.34 12.41 0.28
N ALA A 196 12.07 13.47 -0.49
CA ALA A 196 12.82 13.78 -1.71
C ALA A 196 14.25 14.24 -1.39
N GLU A 197 14.44 14.88 -0.23
CA GLU A 197 15.69 15.50 0.18
C GLU A 197 16.56 14.57 1.06
N GLU A 198 15.95 13.67 1.84
CA GLU A 198 16.63 13.00 2.96
C GLU A 198 16.42 11.46 2.99
N ARG A 199 16.55 10.79 1.83
CA ARG A 199 16.48 9.31 1.78
C ARG A 199 17.56 8.65 2.67
N SER A 200 18.66 9.36 2.95
CA SER A 200 19.78 8.97 3.82
C SER A 200 19.50 9.07 5.34
N GLN A 201 18.39 9.67 5.76
CA GLN A 201 18.00 9.75 7.19
C GLN A 201 16.98 8.68 7.59
N VAL A 202 16.50 7.88 6.63
CA VAL A 202 15.61 6.74 6.90
C VAL A 202 16.40 5.64 7.62
N PRO A 203 15.89 5.06 8.73
CA PRO A 203 16.56 3.94 9.40
C PRO A 203 16.91 2.82 8.42
N ASP A 204 18.11 2.23 8.53
CA ASP A 204 18.65 1.32 7.51
C ASP A 204 17.72 0.14 7.18
N ALA A 205 17.05 -0.43 8.19
CA ALA A 205 16.08 -1.50 8.00
C ALA A 205 14.88 -1.07 7.13
N VAL A 206 14.39 0.16 7.34
CA VAL A 206 13.32 0.76 6.54
C VAL A 206 13.83 1.06 5.14
N ARG A 207 15.04 1.63 5.01
CA ARG A 207 15.65 1.93 3.72
C ARG A 207 15.80 0.68 2.86
N TRP A 208 16.39 -0.38 3.40
CA TRP A 208 16.58 -1.64 2.69
C TRP A 208 15.26 -2.20 2.16
N TYR A 209 14.21 -2.13 2.97
CA TYR A 209 12.90 -2.55 2.53
C TYR A 209 12.37 -1.69 1.37
N LEU A 210 12.40 -0.36 1.52
CA LEU A 210 11.92 0.54 0.47
C LEU A 210 12.71 0.37 -0.83
N ASP A 211 14.01 0.15 -0.75
CA ASP A 211 14.87 -0.13 -1.91
C ASP A 211 14.52 -1.49 -2.54
N SER A 212 14.10 -2.48 -1.75
CA SER A 212 13.61 -3.77 -2.27
C SER A 212 12.29 -3.66 -3.04
N LEU A 213 11.53 -2.57 -2.86
CA LEU A 213 10.32 -2.31 -3.65
C LEU A 213 10.65 -1.83 -5.06
N ASP A 214 11.84 -1.27 -5.26
CA ASP A 214 12.31 -0.66 -6.51
C ASP A 214 12.96 -1.66 -7.49
N ALA A 215 13.48 -2.77 -6.96
CA ALA A 215 14.08 -3.85 -7.73
C ALA A 215 13.00 -4.70 -8.45
#